data_AF-A0A259DQP4-F1
#
_entry.id   AF-A0A259DQP4-F1
#
_cell.length_a   1.000
_cell.length_b   1.000
_cell.length_c   1.000
_cell.angle_alpha   90.00
_cell.angle_beta   90.00
_cell.angle_gamma   90.00
#
_symmetry.space_group_name_H-M   'P 1'
#
loop_
_entity.id
_entity.type
_entity.pdbx_description
1 polymer ?
#
loop_
_entity_poly.entity_id
_entity_poly.type
_entity_poly.pdbx_seq_one_letter_code
_entity_poly.pdbx_strand_id
1 'polypeptide(L)' 'MSILLLLLAPGIFAIYWLIRLQLCLSRVRYLVDTYGLDRKKLRKLSCKELKNLRTSINELRQANDAFGLEALVRAYRA' A
#
# COMPACT_ATOMS: atom_id res chain seq x y z
N MET A 1 19.11 35.13 5.45
CA MET A 1 19.71 33.80 5.19
C MET A 1 19.06 32.64 5.96
N SER A 2 18.26 32.84 7.03
CA SER A 2 17.49 31.75 7.70
C SER A 2 16.02 31.59 7.27
N ILE A 3 15.41 32.62 6.69
CA ILE A 3 13.97 32.60 6.34
C ILE A 3 13.67 31.68 5.16
N LEU A 4 14.63 31.49 4.24
CA LEU A 4 14.47 30.62 3.07
C LEU A 4 14.27 29.14 3.50
N LEU A 5 15.00 28.68 4.51
CA LEU A 5 14.90 27.31 5.05
C LEU A 5 13.56 27.07 5.77
N LEU A 6 13.06 28.09 6.48
CA LEU A 6 11.77 28.03 7.17
C LEU A 6 10.59 27.94 6.19
N LEU A 7 10.70 28.56 5.02
CA LEU A 7 9.68 28.46 3.97
C LEU A 7 9.76 27.13 3.20
N LEU A 8 10.96 26.57 3.04
CA LEU A 8 11.17 25.32 2.30
C LEU A 8 10.76 24.07 3.11
N ALA A 9 10.91 24.11 4.44
CA ALA A 9 10.56 23.00 5.33
C ALA A 9 9.10 22.50 5.17
N PRO A 10 8.05 23.35 5.18
CA PRO A 10 6.67 22.88 4.96
C PRO A 10 6.46 22.35 3.54
N GLY A 11 7.17 22.89 2.53
CA GLY A 11 7.12 22.39 1.16
C GLY A 11 7.65 20.97 1.03
N ILE A 12 8.81 20.68 1.63
CA ILE A 12 9.40 19.33 1.67
C ILE A 12 8.48 18.37 2.42
N PHE A 13 7.86 18.81 3.52
CA PHE A 13 6.90 18.00 4.26
C PHE A 13 5.66 17.63 3.43
N ALA A 14 5.09 18.60 2.70
CA ALA A 14 3.96 18.37 1.82
C ALA A 14 4.30 17.36 0.70
N ILE A 15 5.46 17.51 0.07
CA ILE A 15 5.96 16.58 -0.95
C ILE A 15 6.13 15.18 -0.37
N TYR A 16 6.76 15.06 0.79
CA TYR A 16 6.94 13.78 1.48
C TYR A 16 5.59 13.09 1.77
N TRP A 17 4.59 13.84 2.24
CA TRP A 17 3.25 13.34 2.49
C TRP A 17 2.56 12.85 1.20
N LEU A 18 2.65 13.63 0.12
CA LEU A 18 2.10 13.27 -1.19
C LEU A 18 2.75 12.00 -1.74
N ILE A 19 4.08 11.88 -1.67
CA ILE A 19 4.80 10.68 -2.11
C ILE A 19 4.31 9.45 -1.32
N ARG A 20 4.15 9.58 0.00
CA ARG A 20 3.59 8.50 0.82
C ARG A 20 2.18 8.09 0.39
N LEU A 21 1.31 9.07 0.13
CA LEU A 21 -0.07 8.82 -0.32
C LEU A 21 -0.08 8.09 -1.68
N GLN A 22 0.71 8.59 -2.64
CA GLN A 22 0.83 8.00 -3.97
C GLN A 22 1.36 6.57 -3.91
N LEU A 23 2.36 6.29 -3.07
CA LEU A 23 2.87 4.93 -2.86
C LEU A 23 1.78 3.98 -2.34
N CYS A 24 0.90 4.42 -1.46
CA CYS A 24 -0.23 3.59 -1.00
C CYS A 24 -1.21 3.31 -2.13
N LEU A 25 -1.61 4.34 -2.89
CA LEU A 25 -2.56 4.20 -3.99
C LEU A 25 -2.01 3.29 -5.10
N SER A 26 -0.74 3.42 -5.44
CA SER A 26 -0.07 2.55 -6.40
C SER A 26 0.00 1.11 -5.94
N ARG A 27 0.22 0.85 -4.65
CA ARG A 27 0.16 -0.52 -4.09
C ARG A 27 -1.23 -1.12 -4.22
N VAL A 28 -2.27 -0.36 -3.90
CA VAL A 28 -3.66 -0.81 -4.07
C VAL A 28 -3.90 -1.23 -5.52
N ARG A 29 -3.51 -0.37 -6.47
CA ARG A 29 -3.67 -0.67 -7.90
C ARG A 29 -2.92 -1.95 -8.30
N TYR A 30 -1.67 -2.11 -7.86
CA TYR A 30 -0.91 -3.33 -8.10
C TYR A 30 -1.59 -4.58 -7.53
N LEU A 31 -2.14 -4.49 -6.31
CA LEU A 31 -2.84 -5.62 -5.68
C LEU A 31 -4.15 -5.97 -6.42
N VAL A 32 -4.88 -4.97 -6.90
CA VAL A 32 -6.07 -5.17 -7.73
C VAL A 32 -5.70 -5.83 -9.06
N ASP A 33 -4.70 -5.31 -9.77
CA ASP A 33 -4.32 -5.83 -11.08
C ASP A 33 -3.68 -7.23 -11.01
N THR A 34 -2.83 -7.48 -10.00
CA THR A 34 -2.09 -8.76 -9.88
C THR A 34 -2.95 -9.88 -9.30
N TYR A 35 -3.79 -9.57 -8.30
CA TYR A 35 -4.54 -10.58 -7.54
C TYR A 35 -6.06 -10.50 -7.75
N GLY A 36 -6.56 -9.52 -8.50
CA GLY A 36 -7.99 -9.36 -8.76
C GLY A 36 -8.81 -8.99 -7.51
N LEU A 37 -8.20 -8.27 -6.56
CA LEU A 37 -8.86 -7.88 -5.31
C LEU A 37 -9.91 -6.78 -5.53
N ASP A 38 -10.97 -6.77 -4.72
CA ASP A 38 -12.01 -5.76 -4.82
C ASP A 38 -11.53 -4.40 -4.29
N ARG A 39 -11.66 -3.38 -5.14
CA ARG A 39 -11.20 -2.01 -4.84
C ARG A 39 -12.01 -1.37 -3.71
N LYS A 40 -13.28 -1.75 -3.49
CA LYS A 40 -14.11 -1.18 -2.41
C LYS A 40 -13.67 -1.73 -1.05
N LYS A 41 -13.35 -3.02 -0.96
CA LYS A 41 -12.76 -3.64 0.24
C LYS A 41 -11.39 -3.04 0.56
N LEU A 42 -10.52 -2.89 -0.45
CA LEU A 42 -9.19 -2.30 -0.29
C LEU A 42 -9.20 -0.82 0.11
N ARG A 43 -10.19 -0.04 -0.36
CA ARG A 43 -10.33 1.38 -0.01
C ARG A 43 -10.70 1.61 1.47
N LYS A 44 -11.29 0.62 2.13
CA LYS A 44 -11.56 0.69 3.58
C LYS A 44 -10.30 0.46 4.43
N LEU A 45 -9.27 -0.15 3.86
CA LEU A 45 -8.01 -0.42 4.56
C LEU A 45 -7.11 0.83 4.55
N SER A 46 -6.44 1.04 5.66
CA SER A 46 -5.39 2.04 5.79
C SER A 46 -4.14 1.66 5.00
N CYS A 47 -3.31 2.65 4.64
CA CYS A 47 -1.98 2.45 4.05
C CYS A 47 -1.12 1.40 4.79
N LYS A 48 -1.24 1.34 6.13
CA LYS A 48 -0.48 0.43 6.98
C LYS A 48 -0.99 -1.01 6.82
N GLU A 49 -2.30 -1.20 6.81
CA GLU A 49 -2.91 -2.52 6.58
C GLU A 49 -2.63 -3.03 5.17
N LEU A 50 -2.68 -2.16 4.17
CA LEU A 50 -2.28 -2.52 2.80
C LEU A 50 -0.81 -2.94 2.70
N LYS A 51 0.07 -2.26 3.46
CA LYS A 51 1.47 -2.67 3.58
C LYS A 51 1.58 -4.05 4.22
N ASN A 52 0.89 -4.28 5.35
CA ASN A 52 0.89 -5.58 6.02
C ASN A 52 0.35 -6.68 5.11
N LEU A 53 -0.76 -6.45 4.40
CA LEU A 53 -1.34 -7.39 3.46
C LEU A 53 -0.33 -7.79 2.37
N ARG A 54 0.39 -6.81 1.82
CA ARG A 54 1.47 -7.09 0.85
C ARG A 54 2.60 -7.89 1.48
N THR A 55 3.00 -7.57 2.70
CA THR A 55 4.04 -8.33 3.42
C THR A 55 3.61 -9.77 3.63
N SER A 56 2.39 -10.02 4.12
CA SER A 56 1.87 -11.37 4.32
C SER A 56 1.76 -12.15 3.01
N ILE A 57 1.32 -11.51 1.92
CA ILE A 57 1.35 -12.11 0.58
C ILE A 57 2.77 -12.49 0.16
N ASN A 58 3.76 -11.64 0.44
CA ASN A 58 5.15 -11.90 0.09
C ASN A 58 5.77 -13.00 0.97
N GLU A 59 5.44 -13.05 2.26
CA GLU A 59 5.84 -14.11 3.19
C GLU A 59 5.29 -15.46 2.75
N LEU A 60 3.99 -15.53 2.41
CA LEU A 60 3.37 -16.76 1.88
C LEU A 60 3.99 -17.18 0.55
N ARG A 61 4.32 -16.21 -0.31
CA ARG A 61 5.04 -16.48 -1.56
C ARG A 61 6.45 -17.01 -1.31
N GLN A 62 7.15 -16.48 -0.32
CA GLN A 62 8.50 -16.91 0.05
C GLN A 62 8.49 -18.29 0.74
N ALA A 63 7.44 -18.59 1.50
CA ALA A 63 7.17 -19.91 2.05
C ALA A 63 6.67 -20.93 1.00
N ASN A 64 6.39 -20.48 -0.23
CA ASN A 64 5.84 -21.28 -1.33
C ASN A 64 4.46 -21.89 -1.03
N ASP A 65 3.73 -21.31 -0.08
CA ASP A 65 2.40 -21.75 0.35
C ASP A 65 1.32 -21.16 -0.56
N ALA A 66 1.09 -21.80 -1.70
CA ALA A 66 0.09 -21.38 -2.69
C ALA A 66 -1.35 -21.39 -2.12
N PHE A 67 -1.69 -22.38 -1.28
CA PHE A 67 -3.03 -22.47 -0.67
C PHE A 67 -3.30 -21.36 0.34
N GLY A 68 -2.31 -21.04 1.19
CA GLY A 68 -2.43 -19.95 2.16
C GLY A 68 -2.56 -18.59 1.46
N LEU A 69 -1.82 -18.40 0.37
CA LEU A 69 -1.93 -17.22 -0.48
C LEU A 69 -3.34 -17.07 -1.06
N GLU A 70 -3.89 -18.15 -1.63
CA GLU A 70 -5.20 -18.13 -2.25
C GLU A 70 -6.31 -17.89 -1.22
N ALA A 71 -6.24 -18.51 -0.03
CA ALA A 71 -7.18 -18.28 1.06
C ALA A 71 -7.21 -16.81 1.51
N LEU A 72 -6.03 -16.20 1.65
CA LEU A 72 -5.89 -14.79 2.04
C LEU A 72 -6.42 -13.86 0.95
N VAL A 73 -6.03 -14.07 -0.31
CA VAL A 73 -6.50 -13.30 -1.46
C VAL A 73 -8.02 -13.43 -1.63
N ARG A 74 -8.58 -14.63 -1.43
CA ARG A 74 -10.01 -14.92 -1.60
C ARG A 74 -10.90 -14.12 -0.64
N ALA A 75 -10.47 -13.85 0.59
CA ALA A 75 -11.22 -13.00 1.51
C ALA A 75 -11.47 -11.57 0.96
N TYR A 76 -10.50 -11.07 0.18
CA TYR A 76 -10.53 -9.75 -0.43
C TYR A 76 -11.02 -9.76 -1.88
N ARG A 77 -11.11 -10.93 -2.53
CA ARG A 77 -11.84 -11.12 -3.79
C ARG A 77 -13.34 -10.97 -3.51
N ALA A 78 -14.08 -10.37 -4.42
CA ALA A 78 -15.53 -10.27 -4.37
C ALA A 78 -16.08 -10.69 -5.72
#